data_AF-A0A1V5GJX9-F1
#
_entry.id   AF-A0A1V5GJX9-F1
#
_cell.length_a   1.000
_cell.length_b   1.000
_cell.length_c   1.000
_cell.angle_alpha   90.00
_cell.angle_beta   90.00
_cell.angle_gamma   90.00
#
_symmetry.space_group_name_H-M   'P 1'
#
loop_
_entity.id
_entity.type
_entity.pdbx_description
1 polymer ?
#
loop_
_entity_poly.entity_id
_entity_poly.type
_entity_poly.pdbx_seq_one_letter_code
_entity_poly.pdbx_strand_id
1 'polypeptide(L)'
;MDEAFGVVISSAVDWHKPKARNIAYWEEERGAAIEKTVGNHSISYVLNTFKNDPNTLYSAFKKSLSLDNRQFTADVWISYANCICGMALYLSRFKNTEEMYTYFNTFKTSKEKIKLINEISRHSHILKTKYGWGFALTANWLKDIGMMDYCKPDIQVTKCLNSLGLCSKTDTVVFRTLVAITEDSKEFDKTAAAFKLDRMLWLIGSGEFYNHPEIKWDGSMEEFVKELKIKLDKK
;
A
#
# COMPACT_ATOMS: atom_id res chain seq x y z
N MET A 1 -10.10 14.29 2.36
CA MET A 1 -9.86 13.57 1.10
C MET A 1 -8.41 13.71 0.70
N ASP A 2 -7.90 14.94 0.73
CA ASP A 2 -6.50 15.24 0.43
C ASP A 2 -5.51 14.44 1.28
N GLU A 3 -5.78 14.19 2.58
CA GLU A 3 -4.94 13.29 3.40
C GLU A 3 -4.87 11.86 2.83
N ALA A 4 -6.02 11.26 2.48
CA ALA A 4 -6.07 9.93 1.88
C ALA A 4 -5.38 9.91 0.51
N PHE A 5 -5.42 11.01 -0.22
CA PHE A 5 -4.69 11.19 -1.48
C PHE A 5 -3.19 11.43 -1.27
N GLY A 6 -2.79 12.07 -0.17
CA GLY A 6 -1.40 12.18 0.26
C GLY A 6 -0.76 10.81 0.43
N VAL A 7 -1.49 9.84 0.99
CA VAL A 7 -1.03 8.43 1.06
C VAL A 7 -0.85 7.81 -0.33
N VAL A 8 -1.65 8.19 -1.32
CA VAL A 8 -1.44 7.74 -2.72
C VAL A 8 -0.09 8.24 -3.22
N ILE A 9 0.20 9.52 -3.00
CA ILE A 9 1.43 10.17 -3.46
C ILE A 9 2.63 9.54 -2.74
N SER A 10 2.58 9.37 -1.42
CA SER A 10 3.68 8.76 -0.68
C SER A 10 3.84 7.27 -0.92
N SER A 11 2.84 6.56 -1.47
CA SER A 11 2.88 5.11 -1.70
C SER A 11 4.06 4.61 -2.51
N ALA A 12 4.76 5.48 -3.26
CA ALA A 12 6.00 5.13 -3.96
C ALA A 12 7.05 4.48 -3.04
N VAL A 13 7.05 4.82 -1.73
CA VAL A 13 7.95 4.20 -0.73
C VAL A 13 7.73 2.69 -0.61
N ASP A 14 6.50 2.21 -0.87
CA ASP A 14 6.10 0.82 -0.71
C ASP A 14 6.30 -0.06 -1.95
N TRP A 15 6.77 0.53 -3.05
CA TRP A 15 6.92 -0.19 -4.31
C TRP A 15 8.20 -1.04 -4.26
N HIS A 16 8.05 -2.33 -3.96
CA HIS A 16 9.15 -3.31 -3.87
C HIS A 16 9.78 -3.71 -5.22
N LYS A 17 9.98 -2.76 -6.15
CA LYS A 17 10.68 -3.00 -7.42
C LYS A 17 11.99 -2.21 -7.44
N PRO A 18 13.13 -2.82 -7.82
CA PRO A 18 14.43 -2.13 -7.83
C PRO A 18 14.40 -0.77 -8.56
N LYS A 19 13.63 -0.67 -9.64
CA LYS A 19 13.48 0.56 -10.44
C LYS A 19 12.55 1.61 -9.81
N ALA A 20 11.59 1.19 -8.98
CA ALA A 20 10.70 2.10 -8.25
C ALA A 20 11.45 2.85 -7.13
N ARG A 21 12.58 2.30 -6.66
CA ARG A 21 13.45 3.00 -5.73
C ARG A 21 13.98 4.33 -6.29
N ASN A 22 14.06 4.47 -7.61
CA ASN A 22 14.53 5.71 -8.25
C ASN A 22 13.47 6.83 -8.24
N ILE A 23 12.25 6.55 -7.75
CA ILE A 23 11.30 7.61 -7.40
C ILE A 23 11.86 8.38 -6.18
N ALA A 24 12.45 7.66 -5.23
CA ALA A 24 13.14 8.21 -4.06
C ALA A 24 12.29 9.20 -3.26
N TYR A 25 10.98 8.93 -3.11
CA TYR A 25 10.06 9.83 -2.40
C TYR A 25 10.48 10.06 -0.93
N TRP A 26 11.21 9.13 -0.32
CA TRP A 26 11.74 9.26 1.04
C TRP A 26 12.89 10.27 1.17
N GLU A 27 13.50 10.71 0.06
CA GLU A 27 14.50 11.79 0.09
C GLU A 27 13.77 13.12 0.22
N GLU A 28 14.10 13.91 1.25
CA GLU A 28 13.34 15.12 1.63
C GLU A 28 13.14 16.09 0.46
N GLU A 29 14.21 16.47 -0.24
CA GLU A 29 14.14 17.40 -1.38
C GLU A 29 13.32 16.81 -2.54
N ARG A 30 13.47 15.50 -2.77
CA ARG A 30 12.78 14.77 -3.85
C ARG A 30 11.29 14.66 -3.57
N GLY A 31 10.93 14.28 -2.35
CA GLY A 31 9.56 14.19 -1.86
C GLY A 31 8.87 15.55 -1.95
N ALA A 32 9.50 16.60 -1.43
CA ALA A 32 8.97 17.96 -1.50
C ALA A 32 8.73 18.43 -2.95
N ALA A 33 9.65 18.11 -3.86
CA ALA A 33 9.50 18.44 -5.27
C ALA A 33 8.37 17.63 -5.95
N ILE A 34 8.20 16.35 -5.60
CA ILE A 34 7.07 15.52 -6.05
C ILE A 34 5.75 16.13 -5.56
N GLU A 35 5.63 16.41 -4.27
CA GLU A 35 4.41 16.97 -3.66
C GLU A 35 4.04 18.30 -4.30
N LYS A 36 4.99 19.20 -4.46
CA LYS A 36 4.79 20.47 -5.14
C LYS A 36 4.30 20.27 -6.59
N THR A 37 4.87 19.30 -7.30
CA THR A 37 4.48 19.00 -8.69
C THR A 37 3.02 18.59 -8.78
N VAL A 38 2.51 17.85 -7.79
CA VAL A 38 1.12 17.37 -7.72
C VAL A 38 0.20 18.28 -6.90
N GLY A 39 0.63 19.52 -6.59
CA GLY A 39 -0.19 20.50 -5.91
C GLY A 39 -0.46 20.19 -4.43
N ASN A 40 0.54 19.64 -3.73
CA ASN A 40 0.52 19.37 -2.28
C ASN A 40 -0.74 18.60 -1.85
N HIS A 41 -0.94 17.43 -2.48
CA HIS A 41 -2.05 16.51 -2.20
C HIS A 41 -3.45 17.02 -2.58
N SER A 42 -3.56 18.08 -3.38
CA SER A 42 -4.85 18.56 -3.89
C SER A 42 -5.36 17.71 -5.06
N ILE A 43 -6.46 16.99 -4.84
CA ILE A 43 -7.13 16.22 -5.91
C ILE A 43 -7.57 17.13 -7.04
N SER A 44 -8.19 18.26 -6.73
CA SER A 44 -8.70 19.20 -7.74
C SER A 44 -7.58 19.79 -8.58
N TYR A 45 -6.42 20.09 -7.97
CA TYR A 45 -5.23 20.51 -8.71
C TYR A 45 -4.79 19.46 -9.73
N VAL A 46 -4.68 18.19 -9.31
CA VAL A 46 -4.25 17.10 -10.20
C VAL A 46 -5.23 16.95 -11.37
N LEU A 47 -6.53 16.94 -11.09
CA LEU A 47 -7.57 16.79 -12.11
C LEU A 47 -7.59 17.97 -13.10
N ASN A 48 -7.49 19.20 -12.61
CA ASN A 48 -7.56 20.40 -13.46
C ASN A 48 -6.28 20.62 -14.27
N THR A 49 -5.12 20.35 -13.67
CA THR A 49 -3.82 20.61 -14.28
C THR A 49 -3.45 19.52 -15.29
N PHE A 50 -3.65 18.26 -14.93
CA PHE A 50 -3.22 17.12 -15.74
C PHE A 50 -4.37 16.48 -16.53
N LYS A 51 -5.62 16.86 -16.27
CA LYS A 51 -6.81 16.46 -17.06
C LYS A 51 -6.92 14.94 -17.26
N ASN A 52 -6.63 14.18 -16.20
CA ASN A 52 -6.62 12.71 -16.22
C ASN A 52 -5.62 12.10 -17.23
N ASP A 53 -4.54 12.82 -17.57
CA ASP A 53 -3.49 12.31 -18.44
C ASP A 53 -2.19 12.04 -17.66
N PRO A 54 -1.86 10.76 -17.39
CA PRO A 54 -0.61 10.38 -16.76
C PRO A 54 0.64 10.84 -17.51
N ASN A 55 0.58 11.01 -18.84
CA ASN A 55 1.75 11.45 -19.62
C ASN A 55 2.07 12.92 -19.38
N THR A 56 1.05 13.75 -19.22
CA THR A 56 1.20 15.16 -18.84
C THR A 56 1.81 15.28 -17.45
N LEU A 57 1.32 14.50 -16.46
CA LEU A 57 1.92 14.49 -15.12
C LEU A 57 3.37 13.95 -15.13
N TYR A 58 3.63 12.88 -15.87
CA TYR A 58 5.00 12.39 -16.06
C TYR A 58 5.93 13.44 -16.67
N SER A 59 5.46 14.19 -17.67
CA SER A 59 6.23 15.29 -18.27
C SER A 59 6.51 16.41 -17.26
N ALA A 60 5.56 16.69 -16.37
CA ALA A 60 5.76 17.63 -15.26
C ALA A 60 6.84 17.13 -14.29
N PHE A 61 6.81 15.84 -13.90
CA PHE A 61 7.88 15.24 -13.09
C PHE A 61 9.25 15.34 -13.76
N LYS A 62 9.34 15.04 -15.07
CA LYS A 62 10.60 15.19 -15.82
C LYS A 62 11.16 16.59 -15.70
N LYS A 63 10.30 17.61 -15.81
CA LYS A 63 10.69 19.02 -15.75
C LYS A 63 11.08 19.45 -14.33
N SER A 64 10.27 19.13 -13.33
CA SER A 64 10.47 19.59 -11.95
C SER A 64 11.64 18.89 -11.25
N LEU A 65 11.87 17.62 -11.57
CA LEU A 65 12.89 16.78 -10.94
C LEU A 65 14.15 16.60 -11.79
N SER A 66 14.22 17.27 -12.95
CA SER A 66 15.31 17.15 -13.93
C SER A 66 15.66 15.69 -14.25
N LEU A 67 14.64 14.85 -14.44
CA LEU A 67 14.84 13.41 -14.60
C LEU A 67 15.64 13.12 -15.89
N ASP A 68 16.77 12.42 -15.77
CA ASP A 68 17.56 11.93 -16.92
C ASP A 68 17.41 10.42 -17.17
N ASN A 69 17.53 9.97 -18.43
CA ASN A 69 17.29 8.55 -18.80
C ASN A 69 18.30 7.57 -18.17
N ARG A 70 19.37 8.05 -17.50
CA ARG A 70 20.36 7.21 -16.81
C ARG A 70 19.89 6.88 -15.39
N GLN A 71 19.09 7.76 -14.79
CA GLN A 71 18.59 7.62 -13.42
C GLN A 71 17.26 6.88 -13.30
N PHE A 72 16.45 6.75 -14.36
CA PHE A 72 15.11 6.16 -14.24
C PHE A 72 14.60 5.43 -15.48
N THR A 73 13.62 4.53 -15.29
CA THR A 73 12.85 3.96 -16.40
C THR A 73 11.52 4.68 -16.55
N ALA A 74 11.27 5.25 -17.73
CA ALA A 74 10.03 5.94 -18.09
C ALA A 74 8.78 5.17 -17.65
N ASP A 75 8.75 3.85 -17.86
CA ASP A 75 7.62 2.99 -17.48
C ASP A 75 7.23 3.10 -16.00
N VAL A 76 8.19 3.23 -15.09
CA VAL A 76 7.92 3.28 -13.64
C VAL A 76 7.32 4.63 -13.26
N TRP A 77 7.87 5.73 -13.79
CA TRP A 77 7.35 7.06 -13.54
C TRP A 77 5.99 7.28 -14.19
N ILE A 78 5.78 6.75 -15.39
CA ILE A 78 4.46 6.75 -16.04
C ILE A 78 3.49 5.93 -15.20
N SER A 79 3.87 4.76 -14.69
CA SER A 79 3.03 3.99 -13.77
C SER A 79 2.70 4.75 -12.49
N TYR A 80 3.66 5.46 -11.90
CA TYR A 80 3.43 6.24 -10.69
C TYR A 80 2.48 7.42 -10.96
N ALA A 81 2.72 8.18 -12.04
CA ALA A 81 1.81 9.22 -12.50
C ALA A 81 0.41 8.66 -12.79
N ASN A 82 0.33 7.45 -13.36
CA ASN A 82 -0.92 6.75 -13.66
C ASN A 82 -1.70 6.42 -12.38
N CYS A 83 -1.01 5.96 -11.33
CA CYS A 83 -1.59 5.76 -10.00
C CYS A 83 -2.13 7.05 -9.39
N ILE A 84 -1.37 8.14 -9.45
CA ILE A 84 -1.80 9.44 -8.93
C ILE A 84 -3.04 9.95 -9.66
N CYS A 85 -3.01 10.00 -11.01
CA CYS A 85 -4.16 10.47 -11.79
C CYS A 85 -5.38 9.56 -11.62
N GLY A 86 -5.20 8.23 -11.65
CA GLY A 86 -6.29 7.26 -11.49
C GLY A 86 -6.95 7.38 -10.11
N MET A 87 -6.15 7.49 -9.05
CA MET A 87 -6.69 7.67 -7.70
C MET A 87 -7.31 9.05 -7.50
N ALA A 88 -6.77 10.13 -8.09
CA ALA A 88 -7.42 11.44 -8.05
C ALA A 88 -8.84 11.37 -8.64
N LEU A 89 -8.98 10.70 -9.78
CA LEU A 89 -10.27 10.48 -10.44
C LEU A 89 -11.19 9.54 -9.65
N TYR A 90 -10.64 8.48 -9.05
CA TYR A 90 -11.41 7.58 -8.19
C TYR A 90 -11.98 8.33 -6.99
N LEU A 91 -11.12 9.05 -6.26
CA LEU A 91 -11.49 9.73 -5.03
C LEU A 91 -12.40 10.94 -5.25
N SER A 92 -12.34 11.59 -6.42
CA SER A 92 -13.24 12.71 -6.74
C SER A 92 -14.71 12.33 -6.90
N ARG A 93 -15.04 11.03 -6.90
CA ARG A 93 -16.44 10.57 -6.86
C ARG A 93 -17.12 10.81 -5.52
N PHE A 94 -16.33 10.95 -4.45
CA PHE A 94 -16.82 11.18 -3.10
C PHE A 94 -16.79 12.68 -2.80
N LYS A 95 -17.87 13.20 -2.22
CA LYS A 95 -17.97 14.61 -1.81
C LYS A 95 -16.97 14.96 -0.72
N ASN A 96 -16.73 14.04 0.21
CA ASN A 96 -15.84 14.23 1.36
C ASN A 96 -15.32 12.89 1.92
N THR A 97 -14.42 12.97 2.89
CA THR A 97 -13.79 11.78 3.50
C THR A 97 -14.81 10.88 4.20
N GLU A 98 -15.84 11.46 4.81
CA GLU A 98 -16.88 10.71 5.53
C GLU A 98 -17.69 9.82 4.57
N GLU A 99 -18.07 10.34 3.40
CA GLU A 99 -18.75 9.56 2.38
C GLU A 99 -17.88 8.41 1.87
N MET A 100 -16.59 8.66 1.64
CA MET A 100 -15.62 7.63 1.24
C MET A 100 -15.54 6.51 2.29
N TYR A 101 -15.33 6.84 3.56
CA TYR A 101 -15.29 5.83 4.63
C TYR A 101 -16.63 5.11 4.79
N THR A 102 -17.74 5.82 4.68
CA THR A 102 -19.09 5.21 4.73
C THR A 102 -19.24 4.16 3.64
N TYR A 103 -18.84 4.48 2.41
CA TYR A 103 -18.85 3.53 1.30
C TYR A 103 -17.90 2.34 1.55
N PHE A 104 -16.64 2.57 1.94
CA PHE A 104 -15.68 1.50 2.21
C PHE A 104 -16.11 0.60 3.38
N ASN A 105 -16.81 1.16 4.37
CA ASN A 105 -17.33 0.42 5.51
C ASN A 105 -18.52 -0.48 5.17
N THR A 106 -19.08 -0.41 3.96
CA THR A 106 -20.10 -1.38 3.51
C THR A 106 -19.53 -2.78 3.26
N PHE A 107 -18.21 -2.89 3.06
CA PHE A 107 -17.54 -4.16 2.75
C PHE A 107 -17.09 -4.87 4.05
N LYS A 108 -17.94 -5.74 4.59
CA LYS A 108 -17.73 -6.33 5.93
C LYS A 108 -16.89 -7.60 5.92
N THR A 109 -17.21 -8.52 5.02
CA THR A 109 -16.55 -9.83 4.94
C THR A 109 -15.22 -9.76 4.19
N SER A 110 -14.33 -10.72 4.41
CA SER A 110 -13.05 -10.81 3.67
C SER A 110 -13.26 -10.87 2.14
N LYS A 111 -14.33 -11.54 1.69
CA LYS A 111 -14.72 -11.60 0.28
C LYS A 111 -15.13 -10.23 -0.27
N GLU A 112 -15.89 -9.45 0.50
CA GLU A 112 -16.29 -8.09 0.11
C GLU A 112 -15.11 -7.13 0.14
N LYS A 113 -14.26 -7.19 1.18
CA LYS A 113 -13.03 -6.39 1.26
C LYS A 113 -12.12 -6.63 0.05
N ILE A 114 -12.00 -7.87 -0.41
CA ILE A 114 -11.32 -8.22 -1.67
C ILE A 114 -11.98 -7.57 -2.89
N LYS A 115 -13.32 -7.48 -2.95
CA LYS A 115 -14.01 -6.77 -4.04
C LYS A 115 -13.63 -5.29 -4.05
N LEU A 116 -13.62 -4.62 -2.89
CA LEU A 116 -13.21 -3.23 -2.79
C LEU A 116 -11.76 -3.02 -3.24
N ILE A 117 -10.83 -3.86 -2.75
CA ILE A 117 -9.42 -3.80 -3.17
C ILE A 117 -9.30 -3.93 -4.70
N ASN A 118 -10.00 -4.89 -5.29
CA ASN A 118 -9.97 -5.08 -6.74
C ASN A 118 -10.68 -3.97 -7.51
N GLU A 119 -11.70 -3.33 -6.93
CA GLU A 119 -12.33 -2.16 -7.52
C GLU A 119 -11.33 -1.00 -7.59
N ILE A 120 -10.74 -0.63 -6.45
CA ILE A 120 -9.79 0.49 -6.38
C ILE A 120 -8.57 0.22 -7.25
N SER A 121 -8.01 -1.01 -7.23
CA SER A 121 -6.85 -1.39 -8.05
C SER A 121 -7.11 -1.23 -9.55
N ARG A 122 -8.35 -1.47 -10.02
CA ARG A 122 -8.72 -1.23 -11.41
C ARG A 122 -8.82 0.26 -11.75
N HIS A 123 -9.31 1.07 -10.82
CA HIS A 123 -9.48 2.51 -11.03
C HIS A 123 -8.20 3.32 -10.78
N SER A 124 -7.21 2.76 -10.08
CA SER A 124 -5.91 3.39 -9.89
C SER A 124 -5.07 3.43 -11.18
N HIS A 125 -5.58 2.96 -12.32
CA HIS A 125 -4.89 3.02 -13.60
C HIS A 125 -5.82 3.56 -14.68
N ILE A 126 -5.38 4.62 -15.36
CA ILE A 126 -6.04 5.17 -16.55
C ILE A 126 -5.48 4.48 -17.81
N LEU A 127 -4.16 4.27 -17.84
CA LEU A 127 -3.45 3.61 -18.94
C LEU A 127 -3.01 2.21 -18.53
N LYS A 128 -2.86 1.31 -19.50
CA LYS A 128 -2.24 0.00 -19.26
C LYS A 128 -0.74 0.17 -19.07
N THR A 129 -0.23 -0.13 -17.88
CA THR A 129 1.20 -0.07 -17.57
C THR A 129 1.73 -1.39 -16.99
N LYS A 130 3.04 -1.63 -17.13
CA LYS A 130 3.70 -2.85 -16.61
C LYS A 130 3.86 -2.82 -15.08
N TYR A 131 3.95 -1.64 -14.51
CA TYR A 131 4.06 -1.39 -13.08
C TYR A 131 2.79 -0.67 -12.60
N GLY A 132 2.68 -0.44 -11.29
CA GLY A 132 1.50 0.17 -10.70
C GLY A 132 0.92 -0.60 -9.53
N TRP A 133 -0.18 -0.07 -9.01
CA TRP A 133 -0.91 -0.63 -7.88
C TRP A 133 -1.63 -1.94 -8.22
N GLY A 134 -1.06 -3.04 -7.75
CA GLY A 134 -1.77 -4.31 -7.66
C GLY A 134 -2.65 -4.41 -6.41
N PHE A 135 -3.08 -5.64 -6.13
CA PHE A 135 -3.83 -5.98 -4.92
C PHE A 135 -3.08 -5.55 -3.65
N ALA A 136 -1.81 -5.94 -3.49
CA ALA A 136 -1.06 -5.66 -2.28
C ALA A 136 -0.90 -4.15 -1.96
N LEU A 137 -0.56 -3.32 -2.96
CA LEU A 137 -0.41 -1.87 -2.78
C LEU A 137 -1.75 -1.19 -2.49
N THR A 138 -2.83 -1.65 -3.12
CA THR A 138 -4.16 -1.12 -2.86
C THR A 138 -4.65 -1.47 -1.44
N ALA A 139 -4.38 -2.71 -1.00
CA ALA A 139 -4.66 -3.12 0.38
C ALA A 139 -3.80 -2.35 1.39
N ASN A 140 -2.54 -2.04 1.04
CA ASN A 140 -1.67 -1.19 1.84
C ASN A 140 -2.23 0.24 1.96
N TRP A 141 -2.70 0.83 0.87
CA TRP A 141 -3.32 2.15 0.91
C TRP A 141 -4.55 2.19 1.81
N LEU A 142 -5.48 1.24 1.67
CA LEU A 142 -6.67 1.16 2.53
C LEU A 142 -6.28 1.11 4.01
N LYS A 143 -5.28 0.29 4.32
CA LYS A 143 -4.71 0.15 5.65
C LYS A 143 -4.11 1.47 6.16
N ASP A 144 -3.28 2.14 5.36
CA ASP A 144 -2.55 3.35 5.76
C ASP A 144 -3.46 4.60 5.83
N ILE A 145 -4.62 4.59 5.18
CA ILE A 145 -5.70 5.57 5.45
C ILE A 145 -6.55 5.19 6.66
N GLY A 146 -6.14 4.25 7.51
CA GLY A 146 -6.81 3.93 8.77
C GLY A 146 -7.92 2.88 8.69
N MET A 147 -8.07 2.15 7.56
CA MET A 147 -8.98 1.00 7.52
C MET A 147 -8.33 -0.21 8.19
N MET A 148 -8.47 -0.31 9.51
CA MET A 148 -7.76 -1.27 10.38
C MET A 148 -7.99 -2.76 10.04
N ASP A 149 -9.11 -3.07 9.39
CA ASP A 149 -9.47 -4.40 8.93
C ASP A 149 -8.76 -4.84 7.63
N TYR A 150 -7.93 -3.97 7.06
CA TYR A 150 -7.14 -4.23 5.87
C TYR A 150 -5.68 -4.45 6.25
N CYS A 151 -4.98 -5.24 5.45
CA CYS A 151 -3.58 -5.60 5.63
C CYS A 151 -2.89 -5.71 4.27
N LYS A 152 -1.58 -5.49 4.22
CA LYS A 152 -0.77 -5.74 3.03
C LYS A 152 -0.33 -7.21 3.03
N PRO A 153 -0.63 -8.03 2.00
CA PRO A 153 0.00 -9.33 1.83
C PRO A 153 1.46 -9.13 1.36
N ASP A 154 2.30 -8.59 2.24
CA ASP A 154 3.70 -8.27 1.94
C ASP A 154 4.59 -9.52 1.90
N ILE A 155 5.82 -9.42 1.40
CA ILE A 155 6.78 -10.52 1.34
C ILE A 155 7.04 -11.14 2.72
N GLN A 156 7.14 -10.34 3.78
CA GLN A 156 7.41 -10.85 5.13
C GLN A 156 6.21 -11.61 5.70
N VAL A 157 5.02 -11.01 5.60
CA VAL A 157 3.75 -11.63 5.99
C VAL A 157 3.54 -12.95 5.23
N THR A 158 3.74 -12.92 3.92
CA THR A 158 3.57 -14.09 3.04
C THR A 158 4.57 -15.19 3.39
N LYS A 159 5.84 -14.84 3.66
CA LYS A 159 6.86 -15.79 4.12
C LYS A 159 6.43 -16.44 5.43
N CYS A 160 5.93 -15.67 6.39
CA CYS A 160 5.47 -16.17 7.69
C CYS A 160 4.35 -17.21 7.54
N LEU A 161 3.21 -16.79 6.98
CA LEU A 161 2.00 -17.61 6.92
C LEU A 161 2.22 -18.87 6.07
N ASN A 162 2.99 -18.76 4.98
CA ASN A 162 3.34 -19.91 4.16
C ASN A 162 4.28 -20.87 4.89
N SER A 163 5.26 -20.36 5.64
CA SER A 163 6.20 -21.21 6.39
C SER A 163 5.50 -21.94 7.55
N LEU A 164 4.44 -21.36 8.10
CA LEU A 164 3.55 -22.01 9.08
C LEU A 164 2.56 -23.01 8.44
N GLY A 165 2.52 -23.11 7.10
CA GLY A 165 1.58 -24.00 6.40
C GLY A 165 0.12 -23.50 6.41
N LEU A 166 -0.12 -22.24 6.79
CA LEU A 166 -1.48 -21.69 6.94
C LEU A 166 -2.10 -21.30 5.60
N CYS A 167 -1.28 -20.95 4.60
CA CYS A 167 -1.80 -20.47 3.33
C CYS A 167 -0.80 -20.57 2.17
N SER A 168 -1.30 -20.47 0.94
CA SER A 168 -0.46 -20.30 -0.26
C SER A 168 0.03 -18.85 -0.37
N LYS A 169 1.00 -18.60 -1.27
CA LYS A 169 1.60 -17.26 -1.47
C LYS A 169 0.75 -16.30 -2.31
N THR A 170 -0.52 -16.63 -2.57
CA THR A 170 -1.40 -15.76 -3.37
C THR A 170 -1.93 -14.62 -2.51
N ASP A 171 -1.76 -13.37 -2.93
CA ASP A 171 -2.17 -12.15 -2.20
C ASP A 171 -3.56 -12.24 -1.55
N THR A 172 -4.56 -12.68 -2.32
CA THR A 172 -5.95 -12.78 -1.83
C THR A 172 -6.13 -13.86 -0.77
N VAL A 173 -5.34 -14.93 -0.85
CA VAL A 173 -5.34 -16.02 0.12
C VAL A 173 -4.63 -15.58 1.40
N VAL A 174 -3.45 -14.94 1.28
CA VAL A 174 -2.73 -14.33 2.42
C VAL A 174 -3.61 -13.32 3.16
N PHE A 175 -4.25 -12.41 2.43
CA PHE A 175 -5.17 -11.42 3.00
C PHE A 175 -6.32 -12.08 3.77
N ARG A 176 -6.99 -13.08 3.18
CA ARG A 176 -8.06 -13.81 3.85
C ARG A 176 -7.59 -14.52 5.11
N THR A 177 -6.40 -15.13 5.06
CA THR A 177 -5.82 -15.82 6.22
C THR A 177 -5.54 -14.85 7.35
N LEU A 178 -4.95 -13.68 7.08
CA LEU A 178 -4.76 -12.65 8.11
C LEU A 178 -6.09 -12.20 8.72
N VAL A 179 -7.09 -11.87 7.88
CA VAL A 179 -8.41 -11.45 8.37
C VAL A 179 -9.05 -12.53 9.25
N ALA A 180 -8.98 -13.79 8.85
CA ALA A 180 -9.51 -14.91 9.64
C ALA A 180 -8.80 -15.04 11.00
N ILE A 181 -7.46 -15.05 11.01
CA ILE A 181 -6.68 -15.10 12.27
C ILE A 181 -7.09 -13.97 13.20
N THR A 182 -7.25 -12.75 12.68
CA THR A 182 -7.61 -11.61 13.51
C THR A 182 -9.06 -11.63 13.98
N GLU A 183 -9.98 -12.23 13.22
CA GLU A 183 -11.36 -12.41 13.67
C GLU A 183 -11.44 -13.42 14.81
N ASP A 184 -10.76 -14.57 14.68
CA ASP A 184 -10.67 -15.57 15.75
C ASP A 184 -9.99 -14.99 17.00
N SER A 185 -8.98 -14.13 16.81
CA SER A 185 -8.27 -13.47 17.91
C SER A 185 -9.14 -12.51 18.73
N LYS A 186 -10.30 -12.07 18.20
CA LYS A 186 -11.21 -11.15 18.94
C LYS A 186 -11.85 -11.78 20.16
N GLU A 187 -11.85 -13.10 20.28
CA GLU A 187 -12.21 -13.80 21.51
C GLU A 187 -11.29 -13.41 22.68
N PHE A 188 -10.02 -13.14 22.39
CA PHE A 188 -8.98 -12.83 23.39
C PHE A 188 -8.64 -11.34 23.46
N ASP A 189 -8.63 -10.64 22.32
CA ASP A 189 -8.38 -9.21 22.21
C ASP A 189 -9.41 -8.56 21.28
N LYS A 190 -10.40 -7.88 21.86
CA LYS A 190 -11.46 -7.16 21.11
C LYS A 190 -10.92 -6.09 20.16
N THR A 191 -9.67 -5.68 20.32
CA THR A 191 -8.99 -4.69 19.48
C THR A 191 -8.14 -5.33 18.38
N ALA A 192 -8.12 -6.66 18.27
CA ALA A 192 -7.42 -7.39 17.22
C ALA A 192 -7.87 -6.91 15.83
N ALA A 193 -6.90 -6.64 14.95
CA ALA A 193 -7.14 -6.08 13.63
C ALA A 193 -6.07 -6.54 12.65
N ALA A 194 -6.45 -6.75 11.39
CA ALA A 194 -5.56 -7.26 10.35
C ALA A 194 -4.32 -6.37 10.16
N PHE A 195 -4.48 -5.05 10.26
CA PHE A 195 -3.38 -4.08 10.27
C PHE A 195 -2.33 -4.38 11.36
N LYS A 196 -2.78 -4.65 12.59
CA LYS A 196 -1.87 -4.88 13.72
C LYS A 196 -1.03 -6.13 13.49
N LEU A 197 -1.68 -7.20 13.03
CA LEU A 197 -0.99 -8.45 12.74
C LEU A 197 0.00 -8.30 11.58
N ASP A 198 -0.38 -7.59 10.51
CA ASP A 198 0.52 -7.21 9.41
C ASP A 198 1.76 -6.48 9.93
N ARG A 199 1.57 -5.42 10.73
CA ARG A 199 2.68 -4.63 11.29
C ARG A 199 3.59 -5.44 12.20
N MET A 200 3.04 -6.32 13.04
CA MET A 200 3.82 -7.20 13.90
C MET A 200 4.66 -8.19 13.10
N LEU A 201 4.05 -8.88 12.12
CA LEU A 201 4.77 -9.84 11.28
C LEU A 201 5.80 -9.16 10.39
N TRP A 202 5.50 -7.96 9.89
CA TRP A 202 6.45 -7.15 9.14
C TRP A 202 7.65 -6.77 9.99
N LEU A 203 7.43 -6.25 11.21
CA LEU A 203 8.48 -5.92 12.17
C LEU A 203 9.35 -7.14 12.50
N ILE A 204 8.75 -8.32 12.72
CA ILE A 204 9.48 -9.58 12.99
C ILE A 204 10.38 -9.96 11.81
N GLY A 205 9.90 -9.76 10.58
CA GLY A 205 10.63 -10.16 9.39
C GLY A 205 11.63 -9.12 8.89
N SER A 206 11.38 -7.85 9.10
CA SER A 206 12.24 -6.74 8.64
C SER A 206 13.32 -6.37 9.66
N GLY A 207 13.04 -6.52 10.96
CA GLY A 207 13.87 -5.95 12.02
C GLY A 207 13.86 -4.42 12.06
N GLU A 208 12.92 -3.79 11.35
CA GLU A 208 12.83 -2.33 11.21
C GLU A 208 11.54 -1.80 11.80
N PHE A 209 11.62 -0.68 12.50
CA PHE A 209 10.44 0.02 12.97
C PHE A 209 9.95 1.00 11.90
N TYR A 210 8.65 0.95 11.58
CA TYR A 210 8.10 1.76 10.49
C TYR A 210 8.21 3.25 10.80
N ASN A 211 8.67 4.04 9.83
CA ASN A 211 8.98 5.48 9.95
C ASN A 211 10.04 5.83 11.02
N HIS A 212 10.70 4.83 11.60
CA HIS A 212 11.75 4.98 12.60
C HIS A 212 12.94 4.07 12.26
N PRO A 213 13.62 4.30 11.11
CA PRO A 213 14.71 3.45 10.65
C PRO A 213 15.91 3.41 11.60
N GLU A 214 16.02 4.38 12.50
CA GLU A 214 16.99 4.46 13.59
C GLU A 214 16.76 3.39 14.66
N ILE A 215 15.53 2.89 14.81
CA ILE A 215 15.20 1.82 15.73
C ILE A 215 15.42 0.49 15.02
N LYS A 216 16.41 -0.26 15.50
CA LYS A 216 16.72 -1.61 15.03
C LYS A 216 16.22 -2.65 16.02
N TRP A 217 15.62 -3.70 15.48
CA TRP A 217 15.20 -4.87 16.23
C TRP A 217 15.87 -6.12 15.67
N ASP A 218 16.33 -7.01 16.56
CA ASP A 218 16.99 -8.28 16.26
C ASP A 218 16.00 -9.43 16.01
N GLY A 219 14.79 -9.12 15.58
CA GLY A 219 13.76 -10.10 15.26
C GLY A 219 14.17 -11.06 14.13
N SER A 220 13.75 -12.33 14.26
CA SER A 220 13.98 -13.36 13.24
C SER A 220 12.68 -14.06 12.88
N MET A 221 12.25 -13.90 11.62
CA MET A 221 11.09 -14.64 11.08
C MET A 221 11.28 -16.15 11.17
N GLU A 222 12.51 -16.64 11.02
CA GLU A 222 12.80 -18.08 11.06
C GLU A 222 12.68 -18.64 12.46
N GLU A 223 13.20 -17.92 13.45
CA GLU A 223 13.05 -18.27 14.86
C GLU A 223 11.58 -18.20 15.30
N PHE A 224 10.86 -17.14 14.93
CA PHE A 224 9.45 -16.97 15.23
C PHE A 224 8.60 -18.14 14.70
N VAL A 225 8.79 -18.52 13.43
CA VAL A 225 8.10 -19.66 12.82
C VAL A 225 8.45 -20.97 13.51
N LYS A 226 9.72 -21.19 13.85
CA LYS A 226 10.18 -22.39 14.56
C LYS A 226 9.51 -22.52 15.93
N GLU A 227 9.53 -21.46 16.72
CA GLU A 227 8.92 -21.43 18.06
C GLU A 227 7.40 -21.64 18.01
N LEU A 228 6.72 -21.03 17.03
CA LEU A 228 5.28 -21.23 16.85
C LEU A 228 4.94 -22.68 16.50
N LYS A 229 5.69 -23.33 15.59
CA LYS A 229 5.47 -24.74 15.26
C LYS A 229 5.62 -25.64 16.47
N ILE A 230 6.68 -25.43 17.26
CA ILE A 230 6.89 -26.18 18.52
C ILE A 230 5.70 -26.02 19.48
N LYS A 231 5.09 -24.84 19.54
CA LYS A 231 3.91 -24.62 20.39
C LYS A 231 2.63 -25.24 19.83
N LEU A 232 2.47 -25.28 18.51
CA LEU A 232 1.32 -25.89 17.84
C LEU A 232 1.34 -27.41 17.94
N ASP A 233 2.52 -28.04 17.83
CA ASP A 233 2.68 -29.51 17.92
C ASP A 233 2.53 -30.04 19.36
N LYS A 234 2.51 -29.16 20.37
CA LYS A 234 2.31 -29.52 21.79
C LYS A 234 0.85 -29.50 22.23
N LYS A 235 -0.09 -29.14 21.34
CA LYS A 235 -1.53 -29.25 21.56
C LYS A 235 -2.07 -30.51 20.91
#